data_AF-A0A7V6R911-F1
#
_entry.id   AF-A0A7V6R911-F1
#
_cell.length_a   1.000
_cell.length_b   1.000
_cell.length_c   1.000
_cell.angle_alpha   90.00
_cell.angle_beta   90.00
_cell.angle_gamma   90.00
#
_symmetry.space_group_name_H-M   'P 1'
#
loop_
_entity.id
_entity.type
_entity.pdbx_description
1 polymer ?
#
loop_
_entity_poly.entity_id
_entity_poly.type
_entity_poly.pdbx_seq_one_letter_code
_entity_poly.pdbx_strand_id
1 'polypeptide(L)'
;MPREIISRCGYRCDLCMAYSENVKKDDRRNLLSDGWYKYFGFRIEPENIVCDGCLKDDCVKSKLLDTECPIRPCVKEKGYENCSQCDEFLCEKFKQRLVDFEELKKQHGNIPRSDYKLFIKAYENGKRISELKLKNRDNQRMFNKEIIPDVAAMSKFIGGKCSAVWDELLEHIRRNYTGFENILFYGKNYGMGIAIQAE
;
A
#
# COMPACT_ATOMS: atom_id res chain seq x y z
N MET A 1 9.59 -5.92 -20.32
CA MET A 1 8.82 -6.62 -19.26
C MET A 1 7.75 -5.66 -18.75
N PRO A 2 6.53 -6.11 -18.45
CA PRO A 2 5.52 -5.22 -17.87
C PRO A 2 6.02 -4.66 -16.53
N ARG A 3 5.64 -3.43 -16.23
CA ARG A 3 6.01 -2.72 -14.99
C ARG A 3 5.43 -3.46 -13.79
N GLU A 4 6.23 -3.64 -12.74
CA GLU A 4 5.78 -4.19 -11.46
C GLU A 4 4.75 -3.27 -10.80
N ILE A 5 3.63 -3.84 -10.34
CA ILE A 5 2.54 -3.11 -9.67
C ILE A 5 2.32 -3.73 -8.30
N ILE A 6 2.88 -3.09 -7.27
CA ILE A 6 2.77 -3.52 -5.87
C ILE A 6 1.66 -2.74 -5.19
N SER A 7 0.68 -3.45 -4.63
CA SER A 7 -0.44 -2.87 -3.89
C SER A 7 -0.01 -2.39 -2.49
N ARG A 8 -0.92 -1.71 -1.78
CA ARG A 8 -0.68 -1.21 -0.42
C ARG A 8 -0.27 -2.30 0.58
N CYS A 9 -0.80 -3.52 0.42
CA CYS A 9 -0.47 -4.67 1.25
C CYS A 9 0.69 -5.52 0.68
N GLY A 10 1.28 -5.13 -0.44
CA GLY A 10 2.38 -5.88 -1.06
C GLY A 10 1.95 -6.94 -2.08
N TYR A 11 0.66 -7.07 -2.41
CA TYR A 11 0.23 -7.95 -3.50
C TYR A 11 0.70 -7.41 -4.86
N ARG A 12 0.95 -8.31 -5.81
CA ARG A 12 1.37 -7.99 -7.18
C ARG A 12 0.18 -7.98 -8.11
N CYS A 13 -0.43 -6.81 -8.32
CA CYS A 13 -1.57 -6.65 -9.23
C CYS A 13 -1.20 -7.04 -10.67
N ASP A 14 0.05 -6.79 -11.09
CA ASP A 14 0.55 -7.18 -12.41
C ASP A 14 0.59 -8.69 -12.64
N LEU A 15 0.59 -9.50 -11.57
CA LEU A 15 0.53 -10.96 -11.64
C LEU A 15 -0.86 -11.54 -11.35
N CYS A 16 -1.79 -10.71 -10.85
CA CYS A 16 -3.08 -11.18 -10.37
C CYS A 16 -4.07 -11.35 -11.53
N MET A 17 -4.62 -12.55 -11.70
CA MET A 17 -5.62 -12.83 -12.75
C MET A 17 -6.96 -12.10 -12.52
N ALA A 18 -7.21 -11.57 -11.33
CA ALA A 18 -8.40 -10.76 -11.03
C ALA A 18 -8.24 -9.27 -11.40
N TYR A 19 -7.01 -8.82 -11.69
CA TYR A 19 -6.78 -7.42 -12.02
C TYR A 19 -7.45 -7.08 -13.35
N SER A 20 -8.24 -6.00 -13.42
CA SER A 20 -9.12 -5.73 -14.55
C SER A 20 -8.40 -5.67 -15.90
N GLU A 21 -7.17 -5.13 -15.92
CA GLU A 21 -6.32 -5.13 -17.13
C GLU A 21 -5.82 -6.52 -17.52
N ASN A 22 -5.59 -7.41 -16.54
CA ASN A 22 -5.21 -8.79 -16.81
C ASN A 22 -6.40 -9.62 -17.31
N VAL A 23 -7.60 -9.42 -16.73
CA VAL A 23 -8.84 -10.06 -17.19
C VAL A 23 -9.14 -9.69 -18.65
N LYS A 24 -9.00 -8.41 -19.03
CA LYS A 24 -9.19 -7.96 -20.42
C LYS A 24 -8.20 -8.61 -21.40
N LYS A 25 -6.99 -8.91 -20.93
CA LYS A 25 -5.92 -9.48 -21.75
C LYS A 25 -6.02 -11.00 -21.90
N ASP A 26 -6.34 -11.69 -20.81
CA ASP A 26 -6.41 -13.15 -20.72
C ASP A 26 -7.37 -13.53 -19.58
N ASP A 27 -8.63 -13.79 -19.92
CA ASP A 27 -9.66 -14.10 -18.92
C ASP A 27 -9.48 -15.52 -18.38
N ARG A 28 -8.96 -15.59 -17.14
CA ARG A 28 -8.70 -16.84 -16.43
C ARG A 28 -9.39 -16.90 -15.07
N ARG A 29 -10.53 -16.21 -14.94
CA ARG A 29 -11.26 -16.09 -13.66
C ARG A 29 -11.78 -17.41 -13.12
N ASN A 30 -12.23 -18.32 -13.99
CA ASN A 30 -12.60 -19.70 -13.60
C ASN A 30 -11.45 -20.40 -12.87
N LEU A 31 -10.29 -20.46 -13.54
CA LEU A 31 -9.08 -21.08 -13.01
C LEU A 31 -8.60 -20.41 -11.72
N LEU A 32 -8.66 -19.07 -11.66
CA LEU A 32 -8.28 -18.34 -10.45
C LEU A 32 -9.18 -18.70 -9.27
N SER A 33 -10.49 -18.77 -9.50
CA SER A 33 -11.45 -19.15 -8.47
C SER A 33 -11.18 -20.56 -7.95
N ASP A 34 -10.79 -21.50 -8.82
CA ASP A 34 -10.45 -22.88 -8.41
C ASP A 34 -9.20 -22.89 -7.54
N GLY A 35 -8.19 -22.11 -7.94
CA GLY A 35 -6.96 -21.94 -7.17
C GLY A 35 -7.19 -21.29 -5.81
N TRP A 36 -8.07 -20.27 -5.73
CA TRP A 36 -8.43 -19.64 -4.46
C TRP A 36 -9.14 -20.59 -3.52
N TYR A 37 -10.09 -21.37 -4.03
CA TYR A 37 -10.76 -22.39 -3.23
C TYR A 37 -9.77 -23.44 -2.73
N LYS A 38 -8.88 -23.92 -3.60
CA LYS A 38 -7.87 -24.93 -3.26
C LYS A 38 -6.91 -24.46 -2.16
N TYR A 39 -6.33 -23.25 -2.27
CA TYR A 39 -5.24 -22.82 -1.40
C TYR A 39 -5.67 -21.93 -0.24
N PHE A 40 -6.78 -21.21 -0.37
CA PHE A 40 -7.25 -20.26 0.64
C PHE A 40 -8.66 -20.60 1.18
N GLY A 41 -9.33 -21.63 0.65
CA GLY A 41 -10.58 -22.14 1.18
C GLY A 41 -11.83 -21.30 0.89
N PHE A 42 -11.73 -20.25 0.07
CA PHE A 42 -12.87 -19.40 -0.29
C PHE A 42 -13.18 -19.45 -1.79
N ARG A 43 -14.44 -19.22 -2.13
CA ARG A 43 -14.95 -19.20 -3.51
C ARG A 43 -15.51 -17.83 -3.82
N ILE A 44 -15.21 -17.32 -5.03
CA ILE A 44 -15.89 -16.17 -5.61
C ILE A 44 -16.34 -16.58 -6.99
N GLU A 45 -17.59 -16.32 -7.35
CA GLU A 45 -18.06 -16.65 -8.70
C GLU A 45 -17.22 -15.92 -9.76
N PRO A 46 -16.75 -16.59 -10.82
CA PRO A 46 -15.86 -16.04 -11.84
C PRO A 46 -16.31 -14.67 -12.39
N GLU A 47 -17.61 -14.46 -12.57
CA GLU A 47 -18.22 -13.22 -13.06
C GLU A 47 -17.96 -12.04 -12.11
N ASN A 48 -17.80 -12.34 -10.81
CA ASN A 48 -17.53 -11.37 -9.77
C ASN A 48 -16.04 -11.09 -9.57
N ILE A 49 -15.14 -11.92 -10.10
CA ILE A 49 -13.68 -11.79 -9.97
C ILE A 49 -13.12 -10.70 -10.89
N VAL A 50 -13.34 -9.43 -10.53
CA VAL A 50 -12.72 -8.27 -11.23
C VAL A 50 -12.34 -7.21 -10.20
N CYS A 51 -11.10 -6.73 -10.26
CA CYS A 51 -10.54 -5.75 -9.34
C CYS A 51 -9.70 -4.71 -10.08
N ASP A 52 -9.94 -3.43 -9.82
CA ASP A 52 -9.16 -2.32 -10.40
C ASP A 52 -7.86 -2.02 -9.64
N GLY A 53 -7.59 -2.79 -8.59
CA GLY A 53 -6.43 -2.60 -7.73
C GLY A 53 -6.59 -1.39 -6.81
N CYS A 54 -5.92 -1.43 -5.66
CA CYS A 54 -6.14 -0.39 -4.65
C CYS A 54 -5.31 0.87 -4.87
N LEU A 55 -4.36 0.93 -5.80
CA LEU A 55 -3.49 2.11 -5.91
C LEU A 55 -4.22 3.38 -6.39
N LYS A 56 -5.33 3.24 -7.12
CA LYS A 56 -6.12 4.36 -7.66
C LYS A 56 -7.56 4.37 -7.15
N ASP A 57 -7.81 3.74 -6.00
CA ASP A 57 -9.15 3.52 -5.46
C ASP A 57 -9.82 4.76 -4.84
N ASP A 58 -9.35 5.96 -5.18
CA ASP A 58 -9.96 7.22 -4.79
C ASP A 58 -11.13 7.61 -5.72
N CYS A 59 -11.38 6.83 -6.79
CA CYS A 59 -12.51 7.06 -7.67
C CYS A 59 -13.75 6.26 -7.23
N VAL A 60 -14.90 6.93 -7.19
CA VAL A 60 -16.23 6.38 -6.85
C VAL A 60 -16.59 5.12 -7.68
N LYS A 61 -15.93 4.93 -8.83
CA LYS A 61 -16.18 3.82 -9.77
C LYS A 61 -15.21 2.64 -9.65
N SER A 62 -14.21 2.69 -8.76
CA SER A 62 -13.25 1.59 -8.62
C SER A 62 -13.92 0.33 -8.06
N LYS A 63 -13.84 -0.78 -8.79
CA LYS A 63 -14.28 -2.09 -8.30
C LYS A 63 -13.15 -2.76 -7.53
N LEU A 64 -13.32 -2.94 -6.23
CA LEU A 64 -12.37 -3.67 -5.37
C LEU A 64 -13.01 -4.97 -4.90
N LEU A 65 -12.25 -6.07 -4.93
CA LEU A 65 -12.75 -7.37 -4.48
C LEU A 65 -12.85 -7.49 -2.95
N ASP A 66 -11.78 -7.13 -2.24
CA ASP A 66 -11.75 -7.17 -0.78
C ASP A 66 -12.27 -5.86 -0.22
N THR A 67 -13.59 -5.63 -0.15
CA THR A 67 -14.17 -4.34 0.26
C THR A 67 -13.85 -3.96 1.71
N GLU A 68 -13.60 -4.94 2.58
CA GLU A 68 -13.36 -4.76 4.02
C GLU A 68 -11.87 -4.76 4.41
N CYS A 69 -10.97 -4.48 3.46
CA CYS A 69 -9.53 -4.50 3.72
C CYS A 69 -9.12 -3.45 4.78
N PRO A 70 -8.56 -3.85 5.93
CA PRO A 70 -8.14 -2.92 6.98
C PRO A 70 -6.85 -2.16 6.65
N ILE A 71 -6.05 -2.68 5.70
CA ILE A 71 -4.75 -2.10 5.32
C ILE A 71 -4.93 -0.84 4.48
N ARG A 72 -5.93 -0.81 3.59
CA ARG A 72 -6.15 0.33 2.68
C ARG A 72 -6.37 1.65 3.41
N PRO A 73 -7.37 1.80 4.31
CA PRO A 73 -7.56 3.05 5.04
C PRO A 73 -6.34 3.38 5.90
N CYS A 74 -5.69 2.37 6.50
CA CYS A 74 -4.51 2.59 7.33
C CYS A 74 -3.32 3.18 6.55
N VAL A 75 -3.04 2.66 5.35
CA VAL A 75 -1.95 3.15 4.49
C VAL A 75 -2.27 4.55 3.97
N LYS A 76 -3.53 4.82 3.59
CA LYS A 76 -3.98 6.16 3.20
C LYS A 76 -3.83 7.17 4.33
N GLU A 77 -4.33 6.83 5.52
CA GLU A 77 -4.29 7.72 6.69
C GLU A 77 -2.86 8.05 7.14
N LYS A 78 -1.93 7.09 7.03
CA LYS A 78 -0.51 7.30 7.34
C LYS A 78 0.27 7.97 6.20
N GLY A 79 -0.36 8.21 5.04
CA GLY A 79 0.29 8.81 3.88
C GLY A 79 1.33 7.92 3.20
N TYR A 80 1.24 6.60 3.40
CA TYR A 80 2.16 5.64 2.83
C TYR A 80 1.71 5.16 1.44
N GLU A 81 2.65 4.69 0.62
CA GLU A 81 2.37 3.93 -0.58
C GLU A 81 2.03 2.47 -0.24
N ASN A 82 2.76 1.87 0.70
CA ASN A 82 2.52 0.50 1.15
C ASN A 82 3.11 0.22 2.54
N CYS A 83 2.80 -0.95 3.09
CA CYS A 83 3.21 -1.34 4.45
C CYS A 83 4.73 -1.40 4.70
N SER A 84 5.59 -1.38 3.67
CA SER A 84 7.06 -1.37 3.87
C SER A 84 7.56 -0.09 4.55
N GLN A 85 6.76 0.96 4.54
CA GLN A 85 7.06 2.25 5.14
C GLN A 85 6.59 2.36 6.60
N CYS A 86 5.84 1.36 7.08
CA CYS A 86 5.32 1.33 8.43
C CYS A 86 6.36 0.75 9.38
N ASP A 87 6.62 1.41 10.51
CA ASP A 87 7.50 0.89 11.56
C ASP A 87 6.88 -0.31 12.29
N GLU A 88 5.58 -0.27 12.45
CA GLU A 88 4.76 -1.36 13.00
C GLU A 88 4.47 -2.44 11.95
N PHE A 89 5.34 -2.64 10.95
CA PHE A 89 5.13 -3.70 9.96
C PHE A 89 5.02 -5.07 10.66
N LEU A 90 4.17 -5.95 10.11
CA LEU A 90 3.63 -7.14 10.78
C LEU A 90 2.66 -6.83 11.95
N CYS A 91 2.00 -5.66 11.95
CA CYS A 91 0.88 -5.39 12.86
C CYS A 91 -0.36 -6.26 12.54
N GLU A 92 -1.32 -6.26 13.46
CA GLU A 92 -2.55 -7.05 13.36
C GLU A 92 -3.37 -6.75 12.09
N LYS A 93 -3.44 -5.48 11.65
CA LYS A 93 -4.11 -5.12 10.39
C LYS A 93 -3.46 -5.79 9.18
N PHE A 94 -2.13 -5.89 9.17
CA PHE A 94 -1.40 -6.54 8.08
C PHE A 94 -1.56 -8.06 8.10
N LYS A 95 -1.47 -8.68 9.28
CA LYS A 95 -1.61 -10.13 9.47
C LYS A 95 -2.94 -10.67 8.95
N GLN A 96 -4.01 -9.88 9.00
CA GLN A 96 -5.33 -10.24 8.44
C GLN A 96 -5.35 -10.47 6.92
N ARG A 97 -4.31 -10.04 6.18
CA ARG A 97 -4.13 -10.27 4.73
C ARG A 97 -2.72 -10.76 4.42
N LEU A 98 -2.06 -11.39 5.39
CA LEU A 98 -0.75 -12.00 5.19
C LEU A 98 -0.92 -13.32 4.44
N VAL A 99 -0.18 -13.49 3.35
CA VAL A 99 0.03 -14.77 2.70
C VAL A 99 1.50 -15.13 2.83
N ASP A 100 1.77 -16.21 3.54
CA ASP A 100 3.09 -16.80 3.74
C ASP A 100 3.16 -18.15 3.01
N PHE A 101 4.13 -18.29 2.10
CA PHE A 101 4.23 -19.50 1.28
C PHE A 101 4.69 -20.72 2.07
N GLU A 102 5.54 -20.54 3.08
CA GLU A 102 5.98 -21.66 3.91
C GLU A 102 4.85 -22.16 4.80
N GLU A 103 3.98 -21.27 5.27
CA GLU A 103 2.77 -21.66 5.99
C GLU A 103 1.78 -22.41 5.09
N LEU A 104 1.58 -21.95 3.85
CA LEU A 104 0.76 -22.68 2.87
C LEU A 104 1.32 -24.07 2.55
N LYS A 105 2.65 -24.23 2.47
CA LYS A 105 3.26 -25.55 2.30
C LYS A 105 3.03 -26.47 3.49
N LYS A 106 3.06 -25.97 4.72
CA LYS A 106 2.75 -26.80 5.89
C LYS A 106 1.30 -27.30 5.84
N GLN A 107 0.37 -26.46 5.36
CA GLN A 107 -1.05 -26.79 5.28
C GLN A 107 -1.37 -27.73 4.10
N HIS A 108 -0.77 -27.50 2.93
CA HIS A 108 -1.12 -28.20 1.68
C HIS A 108 -0.06 -29.22 1.24
N GLY A 109 1.06 -29.34 1.95
CA GLY A 109 2.19 -30.17 1.59
C GLY A 109 2.96 -29.62 0.38
N ASN A 110 3.21 -30.49 -0.61
CA ASN A 110 3.95 -30.10 -1.81
C ASN A 110 3.07 -29.28 -2.76
N ILE A 111 3.42 -28.00 -2.95
CA ILE A 111 2.74 -27.10 -3.88
C ILE A 111 3.53 -27.06 -5.20
N PRO A 112 2.95 -27.51 -6.32
CA PRO A 112 3.61 -27.45 -7.62
C PRO A 112 4.04 -26.03 -8.00
N ARG A 113 5.18 -25.91 -8.70
CA ARG A 113 5.68 -24.61 -9.15
C ARG A 113 4.71 -23.86 -10.06
N SER A 114 3.90 -24.59 -10.84
CA SER A 114 2.81 -24.03 -11.66
C SER A 114 1.78 -23.32 -10.79
N ASP A 115 1.32 -24.01 -9.75
CA ASP A 115 0.28 -23.53 -8.85
C ASP A 115 0.77 -22.35 -8.03
N TYR A 116 2.01 -22.41 -7.53
CA TYR A 116 2.63 -21.26 -6.89
C TYR A 116 2.62 -20.02 -7.79
N LYS A 117 3.02 -20.16 -9.06
CA LYS A 117 3.04 -19.04 -10.01
C LYS A 117 1.65 -18.47 -10.29
N LEU A 118 0.64 -19.33 -10.41
CA LEU A 118 -0.72 -18.93 -10.80
C LEU A 118 -1.53 -18.39 -9.63
N PHE A 119 -1.42 -19.01 -8.46
CA PHE A 119 -2.39 -18.82 -7.38
C PHE A 119 -1.82 -18.19 -6.12
N ILE A 120 -0.49 -18.16 -5.94
CA ILE A 120 0.12 -17.76 -4.65
C ILE A 120 1.08 -16.59 -4.83
N LYS A 121 1.93 -16.60 -5.86
CA LYS A 121 3.00 -15.63 -6.07
C LYS A 121 2.51 -14.17 -6.05
N ALA A 122 1.31 -13.92 -6.57
CA ALA A 122 0.71 -12.60 -6.57
C ALA A 122 0.36 -12.10 -5.15
N TYR A 123 0.09 -13.01 -4.22
CA TYR A 123 -0.39 -12.69 -2.88
C TYR A 123 0.69 -12.83 -1.79
N GLU A 124 1.75 -13.61 -2.01
CA GLU A 124 2.87 -13.75 -1.05
C GLU A 124 3.50 -12.38 -0.74
N ASN A 125 3.08 -11.75 0.36
CA ASN A 125 3.35 -10.33 0.63
C ASN A 125 4.29 -10.09 1.82
N GLY A 126 4.28 -10.95 2.83
CA GLY A 126 5.11 -10.77 4.03
C GLY A 126 6.60 -10.63 3.66
N LYS A 127 7.11 -11.60 2.88
CA LYS A 127 8.48 -11.56 2.37
C LYS A 127 8.75 -10.33 1.51
N ARG A 128 7.85 -10.01 0.57
CA ARG A 128 8.01 -8.88 -0.35
C ARG A 128 8.08 -7.55 0.38
N ILE A 129 7.18 -7.31 1.34
CA ILE A 129 7.18 -6.08 2.13
C ILE A 129 8.43 -6.01 3.02
N SER A 130 8.88 -7.13 3.60
CA SER A 130 10.11 -7.19 4.39
C SER A 130 11.33 -6.79 3.56
N GLU A 131 11.46 -7.33 2.35
CA GLU A 131 12.54 -6.98 1.42
C GLU A 131 12.49 -5.52 0.98
N LEU A 132 11.30 -4.97 0.73
CA LEU A 132 11.12 -3.54 0.43
C LEU A 132 11.51 -2.67 1.62
N LYS A 133 11.13 -3.07 2.84
CA LYS A 133 11.47 -2.33 4.06
C LYS A 133 12.99 -2.26 4.28
N LEU A 134 13.73 -3.33 3.98
CA LEU A 134 15.20 -3.33 4.05
C LEU A 134 15.86 -2.43 2.99
N LYS A 135 15.19 -2.22 1.85
CA LYS A 135 15.67 -1.32 0.78
C LYS A 135 15.34 0.14 1.07
N ASN A 136 14.23 0.40 1.77
CA ASN A 136 13.91 1.72 2.27
C ASN A 136 14.92 2.06 3.37
N ARG A 137 15.84 3.01 3.12
CA ARG A 137 16.62 3.61 4.21
C ARG A 137 15.63 4.20 5.23
N ASP A 138 15.97 4.23 6.53
CA ASP A 138 15.07 4.73 7.60
C ASP A 138 14.42 6.08 7.28
N ASN A 139 15.12 6.92 6.49
CA ASN A 139 14.72 8.28 6.11
C ASN A 139 14.16 8.41 4.68
N GLN A 140 14.04 7.32 3.91
CA GLN A 140 13.46 7.30 2.55
C GLN A 140 12.03 6.75 2.56
N ARG A 141 11.21 7.18 3.51
CA ARG A 141 9.77 6.97 3.40
C ARG A 141 9.30 7.85 2.24
N MET A 142 8.91 7.26 1.10
CA MET A 142 8.33 8.06 0.02
C MET A 142 6.90 8.45 0.40
N PHE A 143 6.64 9.74 0.66
CA PHE A 143 5.27 10.19 0.82
C PHE A 143 4.49 9.88 -0.45
N ASN A 144 3.27 9.35 -0.32
CA ASN A 144 2.43 9.12 -1.50
C ASN A 144 2.30 10.43 -2.29
N LYS A 145 2.86 10.45 -3.50
CA LYS A 145 2.92 11.63 -4.39
C LYS A 145 1.55 12.22 -4.74
N GLU A 146 0.47 11.46 -4.52
CA GLU A 146 -0.90 11.88 -4.79
C GLU A 146 -1.53 12.62 -3.60
N ILE A 147 -0.90 12.55 -2.41
CA ILE A 147 -1.30 13.33 -1.26
C ILE A 147 -0.55 14.66 -1.32
N ILE A 148 -1.28 15.78 -1.26
CA ILE A 148 -0.69 17.10 -1.01
C ILE A 148 -0.39 17.12 0.50
N PRO A 149 0.88 17.13 0.91
CA PRO A 149 1.19 17.10 2.33
C PRO A 149 0.66 18.37 3.01
N ASP A 150 0.19 18.25 4.24
CA ASP A 150 -0.13 19.33 5.15
C ASP A 150 0.62 19.09 6.48
N VAL A 151 0.46 19.99 7.46
CA VAL A 151 1.12 19.86 8.77
C VAL A 151 0.80 18.52 9.43
N ALA A 152 -0.48 18.10 9.39
CA ALA A 152 -0.92 16.89 10.07
C ALA A 152 -0.35 15.62 9.40
N ALA A 153 -0.40 15.56 8.07
CA ALA A 153 0.16 14.48 7.28
C ALA A 153 1.68 14.39 7.47
N MET A 154 2.35 15.52 7.61
CA MET A 154 3.81 15.57 7.78
C MET A 154 4.26 15.22 9.18
N SER A 155 3.53 15.63 10.22
CA SER A 155 3.76 15.15 11.58
C SER A 155 3.58 13.63 11.69
N LYS A 156 2.53 13.07 11.05
CA LYS A 156 2.33 11.60 10.98
C LYS A 156 3.46 10.89 10.23
N PHE A 157 3.92 11.48 9.13
CA PHE A 157 4.98 10.91 8.29
C PHE A 157 6.34 10.90 9.00
N ILE A 158 6.73 12.05 9.57
CA ILE A 158 7.99 12.21 10.29
C ILE A 158 8.01 11.23 11.45
N GLY A 159 6.98 11.31 12.32
CA GLY A 159 6.74 10.37 13.42
C GLY A 159 7.97 10.02 14.27
N GLY A 160 7.80 9.04 15.15
CA GLY A 160 8.91 8.38 15.85
C GLY A 160 9.88 9.34 16.56
N LYS A 161 11.19 9.18 16.29
CA LYS A 161 12.28 9.88 17.00
C LYS A 161 12.41 11.36 16.67
N CYS A 162 11.83 11.83 15.56
CA CYS A 162 11.99 13.19 15.07
C CYS A 162 10.74 14.06 15.31
N SER A 163 9.67 13.52 15.89
CA SER A 163 8.41 14.26 16.08
C SER A 163 8.60 15.47 17.00
N ALA A 164 9.34 15.32 18.10
CA ALA A 164 9.59 16.42 19.03
C ALA A 164 10.35 17.58 18.38
N VAL A 165 11.40 17.27 17.63
CA VAL A 165 12.20 18.29 16.90
C VAL A 165 11.35 18.99 15.83
N TRP A 166 10.46 18.24 15.18
CA TRP A 166 9.52 18.81 14.21
C TRP A 166 8.53 19.77 14.88
N ASP A 167 7.96 19.40 16.01
CA ASP A 167 7.02 20.25 16.76
C ASP A 167 7.70 21.53 17.27
N GLU A 168 8.95 21.44 17.76
CA GLU A 168 9.76 22.60 18.15
C GLU A 168 10.01 23.55 16.97
N LEU A 169 10.34 23.02 15.79
CA LEU A 169 10.51 23.82 14.57
C LEU A 169 9.22 24.55 14.19
N LEU A 170 8.09 23.85 14.20
CA LEU A 170 6.78 24.45 13.89
C LEU A 170 6.41 25.56 14.86
N GLU A 171 6.67 25.36 16.16
CA GLU A 171 6.44 26.39 17.17
C GLU A 171 7.36 27.60 16.96
N HIS A 172 8.64 27.37 16.66
CA HIS A 172 9.57 28.43 16.34
C HIS A 172 9.11 29.25 15.13
N ILE A 173 8.65 28.61 14.06
CA ILE A 173 8.13 29.30 12.87
C ILE A 173 6.89 30.14 13.24
N ARG A 174 5.91 29.56 13.96
CA ARG A 174 4.69 30.29 14.37
C ARG A 174 4.98 31.52 15.24
N ARG A 175 6.03 31.48 16.06
CA ARG A 175 6.45 32.61 16.91
C ARG A 175 7.11 33.74 16.13
N ASN A 176 7.78 33.44 15.02
CA ASN A 176 8.60 34.41 14.28
C ASN A 176 7.96 34.91 12.98
N TYR A 177 6.93 34.23 12.46
CA TYR A 177 6.28 34.60 11.21
C TYR A 177 4.76 34.74 11.41
N THR A 178 4.20 35.88 11.02
CA THR A 178 2.75 36.14 11.00
C THR A 178 2.12 35.58 9.72
N GLY A 179 0.87 35.11 9.79
CA GLY A 179 0.16 34.56 8.62
C GLY A 179 0.54 33.12 8.25
N PHE A 180 1.21 32.38 9.14
CA PHE A 180 1.52 30.96 8.96
C PHE A 180 0.25 30.10 9.02
N GLU A 181 -0.55 30.11 7.96
CA GLU A 181 -1.75 29.28 7.86
C GLU A 181 -1.45 27.95 7.16
N ASN A 182 -0.50 27.91 6.22
CA ASN A 182 -0.25 26.75 5.38
C ASN A 182 1.24 26.51 5.15
N ILE A 183 1.73 25.32 5.53
CA ILE A 183 2.96 24.79 4.95
C ILE A 183 2.58 24.23 3.59
N LEU A 184 3.14 24.83 2.54
CA LEU A 184 2.92 24.35 1.19
C LEU A 184 3.99 23.33 0.85
N PHE A 185 3.57 22.11 0.60
CA PHE A 185 4.44 21.03 0.17
C PHE A 185 4.21 20.76 -1.32
N TYR A 186 5.12 21.23 -2.17
CA TYR A 186 4.96 21.16 -3.62
C TYR A 186 5.82 20.08 -4.29
N GLY A 187 5.15 19.23 -5.08
CA GLY A 187 5.69 18.59 -6.29
C GLY A 187 6.96 17.74 -6.13
N LYS A 188 7.54 17.34 -7.27
CA LYS A 188 8.61 16.31 -7.37
C LYS A 188 9.90 16.57 -6.56
N ASN A 189 10.03 17.73 -5.91
CA ASN A 189 11.18 18.16 -5.11
C ASN A 189 10.72 18.72 -3.75
N TYR A 190 9.96 17.93 -2.97
CA TYR A 190 9.38 18.31 -1.66
C TYR A 190 10.14 19.45 -0.97
N GLY A 191 9.56 20.65 -1.02
CA GLY A 191 10.10 21.86 -0.39
C GLY A 191 9.08 22.45 0.56
N MET A 192 9.55 23.18 1.57
CA MET A 192 8.72 23.89 2.55
C MET A 192 8.61 25.36 2.13
N GLY A 193 7.41 25.81 1.76
CA GLY A 193 7.12 27.23 1.51
C GLY A 193 6.32 27.83 2.66
N ILE A 194 6.71 29.01 3.14
CA ILE A 194 5.92 29.83 4.07
C ILE A 194 5.11 30.80 3.21
N ALA A 195 3.79 30.61 3.14
CA ALA A 195 2.90 31.62 2.57
C ALA A 195 2.69 32.70 3.64
N ILE A 196 3.35 33.85 3.46
CA ILE A 196 3.06 35.06 4.25
C ILE A 196 1.95 35.77 3.48
N GLN A 197 0.77 35.95 4.08
CA GLN A 197 -0.21 36.88 3.51
C GLN A 197 0.45 38.26 3.50
N ALA A 198 0.75 38.77 2.30
CA ALA A 198 1.10 40.17 2.14
C ALA A 198 -0.16 40.99 2.43
N GLU A 199 -0.04 42.00 3.29
CA GLU A 199 -1.05 43.06 3.44
C GLU A 199 -1.36 43.74 2.10
#